data_AF-A0A2T5GF03-F1
#
_entry.id   AF-A0A2T5GF03-F1
#
_cell.length_a   1.000
_cell.length_b   1.000
_cell.length_c   1.000
_cell.angle_alpha   90.00
_cell.angle_beta   90.00
_cell.angle_gamma   90.00
#
_symmetry.space_group_name_H-M   'P 1'
#
loop_
_entity.id
_entity.type
_entity.pdbx_description
1 polymer ?
#
loop_
_entity_poly.entity_id
_entity_poly.type
_entity_poly.pdbx_seq_one_letter_code
_entity_poly.pdbx_strand_id
1 'polypeptide(L)'
;MTGMIKISEFQTKDVVDVADGKRLGRVGDLELDLVEGRVRALIIPTGGRLFGLFTGGGEIVVPWENIVKIGVDVILVRTSAPPKTRDYASLDDVLVGERPEGAERRERVGKT
;
A
#
# COMPACT_ATOMS: atom_id res chain seq x y z
N MET A 1 -26.55 13.01 -10.11
CA MET A 1 -26.75 12.16 -8.92
C MET A 1 -25.49 12.25 -8.08
N THR A 2 -25.53 13.01 -6.98
CA THR A 2 -24.39 13.08 -6.06
C THR A 2 -24.51 11.86 -5.14
N GLY A 3 -23.84 10.77 -5.52
CA GLY A 3 -23.84 9.54 -4.73
C GLY A 3 -22.73 9.58 -3.69
N MET A 4 -23.09 9.56 -2.41
CA MET A 4 -22.15 9.19 -1.37
C MET A 4 -21.89 7.69 -1.51
N ILE A 5 -20.64 7.31 -1.78
CA ILE A 5 -20.21 5.91 -1.80
C ILE A 5 -19.45 5.61 -0.52
N LYS A 6 -19.77 4.46 0.09
CA LYS A 6 -19.03 3.94 1.25
C LYS A 6 -17.79 3.17 0.78
N ILE A 7 -16.75 3.18 1.62
CA ILE A 7 -15.53 2.39 1.38
C ILE A 7 -15.87 0.89 1.24
N SER A 8 -16.83 0.39 2.01
CA SER A 8 -17.31 -1.00 1.91
C SER A 8 -17.80 -1.37 0.50
N GLU A 9 -18.35 -0.41 -0.25
CA GLU A 9 -18.79 -0.64 -1.63
C GLU A 9 -17.65 -0.62 -2.64
N PHE A 10 -16.51 0.00 -2.30
CA PHE A 10 -15.27 -0.09 -3.10
C PHE A 10 -14.63 -1.48 -2.94
N GLN A 11 -14.61 -2.00 -1.71
CA GLN A 11 -13.98 -3.29 -1.40
C GLN A 11 -14.64 -4.49 -2.10
N THR A 12 -15.91 -4.37 -2.51
CA THR A 12 -16.60 -5.42 -3.26
C THR A 12 -16.31 -5.41 -4.76
N LYS A 13 -15.75 -4.32 -5.29
CA LYS A 13 -15.54 -4.14 -6.73
C LYS A 13 -14.21 -4.73 -7.18
N ASP A 14 -14.21 -5.27 -8.40
CA ASP A 14 -13.00 -5.72 -9.06
C ASP A 14 -12.29 -4.55 -9.74
N VAL A 15 -10.97 -4.48 -9.58
CA VAL A 15 -10.13 -3.48 -10.25
C VAL A 15 -9.52 -4.09 -11.50
N VAL A 16 -9.72 -3.44 -12.64
CA VAL A 16 -9.33 -3.93 -13.96
C VAL A 16 -8.57 -2.84 -14.73
N ASP A 17 -7.43 -3.21 -15.30
CA ASP A 17 -6.67 -2.31 -16.16
C ASP A 17 -7.33 -2.17 -17.54
N VAL A 18 -7.45 -0.94 -18.03
CA VAL A 18 -8.11 -0.64 -19.31
C VAL A 18 -7.27 -0.94 -20.55
N ALA A 19 -5.95 -1.07 -20.41
CA ALA A 19 -5.03 -1.31 -21.52
C ALA A 19 -5.05 -2.77 -21.99
N ASP A 20 -5.08 -3.71 -21.05
CA ASP A 20 -5.02 -5.15 -21.33
C ASP A 20 -6.23 -5.95 -20.79
N GLY A 21 -7.13 -5.32 -20.03
CA GLY A 21 -8.28 -6.00 -19.40
C GLY A 21 -7.89 -6.89 -18.21
N LYS A 22 -6.64 -6.81 -17.73
CA LYS A 22 -6.16 -7.63 -16.63
C LYS A 22 -6.82 -7.22 -15.33
N ARG A 23 -7.39 -8.21 -14.63
CA ARG A 23 -7.89 -8.05 -13.26
C ARG A 23 -6.71 -7.96 -12.28
N LEU A 24 -6.59 -6.81 -11.62
CA LEU A 24 -5.55 -6.54 -10.63
C LEU A 24 -5.91 -7.12 -9.26
N GLY A 25 -7.20 -7.17 -8.92
CA GLY A 25 -7.68 -7.68 -7.64
C GLY A 25 -8.91 -6.90 -7.18
N ARG A 26 -9.09 -6.81 -5.85
CA ARG A 26 -10.08 -5.95 -5.21
C ARG A 26 -9.36 -4.91 -4.35
N VAL A 27 -10.04 -3.81 -4.05
CA VAL A 27 -9.50 -2.81 -3.12
C VAL A 27 -9.39 -3.44 -1.73
N GLY A 28 -8.17 -3.51 -1.20
CA GLY A 28 -7.91 -3.89 0.18
C GLY A 28 -8.05 -2.68 1.10
N ASP A 29 -7.38 -1.58 0.73
CA ASP A 29 -7.31 -0.35 1.52
C ASP A 29 -7.25 0.92 0.65
N LEU A 30 -7.28 2.09 1.28
CA LEU A 30 -7.18 3.42 0.67
C LEU A 30 -6.05 4.23 1.32
N GLU A 31 -5.19 4.83 0.51
CA GLU A 31 -4.25 5.85 0.99
C GLU A 31 -4.98 7.20 1.09
N LEU A 32 -4.96 7.83 2.27
CA LEU A 32 -5.64 9.10 2.52
C LEU A 32 -4.65 10.23 2.75
N ASP A 33 -4.88 11.38 2.12
CA ASP A 33 -4.26 12.64 2.50
C ASP A 33 -5.04 13.22 3.69
N LEU A 34 -4.45 13.19 4.88
CA LEU A 34 -5.11 13.66 6.11
C LEU A 34 -5.20 15.19 6.21
N VAL A 35 -4.39 15.92 5.45
CA VAL A 35 -4.42 17.39 5.44
C VAL A 35 -5.56 17.87 4.57
N GLU A 36 -5.72 17.26 3.39
CA GLU A 36 -6.79 17.64 2.45
C GLU A 36 -8.10 16.85 2.63
N GLY A 37 -8.07 15.75 3.38
CA GLY A 37 -9.21 14.85 3.56
C GLY A 37 -9.62 14.11 2.28
N ARG A 38 -8.67 13.83 1.38
CA ARG A 38 -8.92 13.23 0.06
C ARG A 38 -8.25 11.87 -0.08
N VAL A 39 -8.82 11.01 -0.90
CA VAL A 39 -8.18 9.73 -1.26
C VAL A 39 -7.05 10.00 -2.25
N ARG A 40 -5.84 9.51 -1.94
CA ARG A 40 -4.65 9.55 -2.78
C ARG A 40 -4.54 8.35 -3.70
N ALA A 41 -4.83 7.15 -3.20
CA ALA A 41 -4.67 5.92 -3.96
C ALA A 41 -5.55 4.78 -3.45
N LEU A 42 -5.86 3.83 -4.34
CA LEU A 42 -6.39 2.51 -3.99
C LEU A 42 -5.22 1.55 -3.75
N ILE A 43 -5.32 0.75 -2.70
CA ILE A 43 -4.36 -0.30 -2.39
C ILE A 43 -4.98 -1.64 -2.74
N ILE A 44 -4.33 -2.39 -3.64
CA ILE A 44 -4.81 -3.68 -4.14
C ILE A 44 -3.79 -4.74 -3.71
N PRO A 45 -4.11 -5.60 -2.73
CA PRO A 45 -3.19 -6.65 -2.30
C PRO A 45 -3.00 -7.66 -3.43
N THR A 46 -1.74 -7.87 -3.82
CA THR A 46 -1.37 -8.96 -4.74
C THR A 46 -0.99 -10.17 -3.90
N GLY A 47 -1.92 -11.10 -3.76
CA GLY A 47 -1.61 -12.38 -3.14
C GLY A 47 -0.50 -13.08 -3.93
N GLY A 48 0.66 -13.32 -3.29
CA GLY A 48 1.69 -14.20 -3.82
C GLY A 48 1.07 -15.59 -4.01
N ARG A 49 0.88 -16.02 -5.25
CA ARG A 49 0.24 -17.30 -5.54
C ARG A 49 1.07 -18.44 -4.95
N LEU A 50 0.41 -19.18 -4.07
CA LEU A 50 0.87 -20.41 -3.45
C LEU A 50 1.03 -21.54 -4.47
N PHE A 51 2.28 -21.98 -4.66
CA PHE A 51 2.70 -23.35 -4.95
C PHE A 51 4.02 -23.57 -4.20
N GLY A 52 3.95 -23.93 -2.92
CA GLY A 52 5.08 -24.43 -2.13
C GLY A 52 6.18 -23.45 -1.71
N LEU A 53 6.26 -22.24 -2.26
CA LEU A 53 7.24 -21.23 -1.84
C LEU A 53 6.57 -19.88 -1.56
N PHE A 54 6.71 -19.43 -0.31
CA PHE A 54 6.37 -18.09 0.12
C PHE A 54 7.41 -17.12 -0.45
N THR A 55 6.98 -16.22 -1.34
CA THR A 55 7.74 -15.02 -1.69
C THR A 55 6.81 -13.84 -1.42
N GLY A 56 7.37 -12.77 -0.83
CA GLY A 56 6.66 -11.72 -0.09
C GLY A 56 5.36 -11.20 -0.71
N GLY A 57 4.39 -10.90 0.16
CA GLY A 57 3.17 -10.21 -0.24
C GLY A 57 3.50 -8.82 -0.75
N GLY A 58 3.06 -8.53 -1.98
CA GLY A 58 3.19 -7.21 -2.59
C GLY A 58 1.83 -6.54 -2.72
N GLU A 59 1.83 -5.22 -2.93
CA GLU A 59 0.62 -4.45 -3.18
C GLU A 59 0.77 -3.65 -4.47
N ILE A 60 -0.33 -3.52 -5.21
CA ILE A 60 -0.47 -2.58 -6.31
C ILE A 60 -1.11 -1.31 -5.76
N VAL A 61 -0.37 -0.20 -5.83
CA VAL A 61 -0.87 1.14 -5.50
C VAL A 61 -1.37 1.81 -6.77
N VAL A 62 -2.67 2.15 -6.81
CA VAL A 62 -3.28 2.87 -7.93
C VAL A 62 -3.64 4.28 -7.51
N PRO A 63 -2.91 5.32 -7.99
CA PRO A 63 -3.26 6.71 -7.71
C PRO A 63 -4.69 7.05 -8.12
N TRP A 64 -5.35 7.92 -7.37
CA TRP A 64 -6.76 8.26 -7.59
C TRP A 64 -6.99 8.86 -8.98
N GLU A 65 -6.04 9.65 -9.48
CA GLU A 65 -6.03 10.24 -10.82
C GLU A 65 -6.01 9.20 -11.96
N ASN A 66 -5.64 7.95 -11.67
CA ASN A 66 -5.60 6.87 -12.65
C ASN A 66 -6.92 6.10 -12.73
N ILE A 67 -7.91 6.43 -11.91
CA ILE A 67 -9.25 5.85 -11.99
C ILE A 67 -9.98 6.45 -13.20
N VAL A 68 -10.31 5.60 -14.17
CA VAL A 68 -11.03 5.98 -15.38
C VAL A 68 -12.53 6.01 -15.13
N LYS A 69 -13.05 4.99 -14.44
CA LYS A 69 -14.48 4.87 -14.15
C LYS A 69 -14.73 3.95 -12.96
N ILE A 70 -15.66 4.36 -12.10
CA ILE A 70 -16.21 3.51 -11.03
C ILE A 70 -17.60 3.06 -11.48
N GLY A 71 -17.73 1.77 -11.76
CA GLY A 71 -19.00 1.12 -12.06
C GLY A 71 -19.67 0.54 -10.82
N VAL A 72 -20.75 -0.20 -11.03
CA VAL A 72 -21.44 -0.93 -9.97
C VAL A 72 -20.57 -2.07 -9.43
N ASP A 73 -19.88 -2.81 -10.31
CA ASP A 73 -19.10 -4.00 -9.93
C ASP A 73 -17.60 -3.87 -10.22
N VAL A 74 -17.21 -2.95 -11.12
CA VAL A 74 -15.85 -2.84 -11.63
C VAL A 74 -15.33 -1.41 -11.52
N ILE A 75 -14.07 -1.27 -11.10
CA ILE A 75 -13.31 -0.03 -11.16
C ILE A 75 -12.28 -0.18 -12.28
N LEU A 76 -12.41 0.67 -13.29
CA LEU A 76 -11.50 0.72 -14.43
C LEU A 76 -10.36 1.69 -14.13
N VAL A 77 -9.12 1.24 -14.31
CA VAL A 77 -7.92 2.03 -14.02
C VAL A 77 -6.93 1.99 -15.18
N ARG A 78 -6.03 2.97 -15.25
CA ARG A 78 -4.92 2.98 -16.21
C ARG A 78 -3.58 2.90 -15.47
N THR A 79 -2.86 1.79 -15.58
CA THR A 79 -1.48 1.69 -15.07
C THR A 79 -0.51 2.22 -16.13
N SER A 80 -0.19 3.52 -16.10
CA SER A 80 0.75 4.14 -17.07
C SER A 80 2.23 3.89 -16.77
N ALA A 81 2.52 3.18 -15.67
CA ALA A 81 3.83 2.70 -15.26
C ALA A 81 3.63 1.34 -14.55
N PRO A 82 4.61 0.43 -14.56
CA PRO A 82 4.51 -0.81 -13.78
C PRO A 82 4.13 -0.45 -12.34
N PRO A 83 3.15 -1.15 -11.74
CA PRO A 83 2.71 -0.82 -10.40
C PRO A 83 3.93 -0.83 -9.47
N LYS A 84 4.09 0.23 -8.68
CA LYS A 84 5.12 0.27 -7.64
C LYS A 84 4.73 -0.77 -6.59
N THR A 85 5.34 -1.95 -6.66
CA THR A 85 5.20 -2.95 -5.62
C THR A 85 5.82 -2.38 -4.35
N ARG A 86 5.00 -2.07 -3.34
CA ARG A 86 5.49 -1.86 -1.97
C ARG A 86 5.65 -3.24 -1.35
N ASP A 87 6.88 -3.73 -1.27
CA ASP A 87 7.19 -4.98 -0.59
C ASP A 87 7.29 -4.71 0.92
N TYR A 88 6.29 -5.12 1.71
CA TYR A 88 6.26 -4.87 3.16
C TYR A 88 7.29 -5.70 3.95
N ALA A 89 7.94 -6.67 3.31
CA ALA A 89 8.96 -7.52 3.92
C ALA A 89 10.29 -6.80 4.25
N SER A 90 10.44 -5.53 3.87
CA SER A 90 11.60 -4.67 4.21
C SER A 90 11.25 -3.51 5.15
N LEU A 91 10.05 -3.48 5.75
CA LEU A 91 9.66 -2.42 6.68
C LEU A 91 10.13 -2.60 8.13
N ASP A 92 10.85 -3.68 8.43
CA ASP A 92 11.51 -3.88 9.73
C ASP A 92 12.60 -2.82 10.00
N ASP A 93 13.06 -2.08 8.98
CA ASP A 93 14.10 -1.05 9.10
C ASP A 93 13.62 0.31 9.62
N VAL A 94 12.30 0.59 9.64
CA VAL A 94 11.77 1.93 10.00
C VAL A 94 11.17 1.98 11.41
N LEU A 95 10.80 0.84 12.00
CA LEU A 95 10.18 0.78 13.33
C LEU A 95 11.17 0.65 14.49
N VAL A 96 12.47 0.52 14.23
CA VAL A 96 13.50 0.62 15.28
C VAL A 96 13.82 2.09 15.52
N GLY A 97 12.98 2.75 16.32
CA GLY A 97 13.40 3.95 17.03
C GLY A 97 14.53 3.59 17.99
N GLU A 98 15.79 3.70 17.55
CA GLU A 98 16.94 3.63 18.45
C GLU A 98 16.90 4.82 19.40
N ARG A 99 16.44 4.57 20.63
CA ARG A 99 16.81 5.41 21.77
C ARG A 99 18.34 5.32 21.90
N PRO A 100 19.07 6.45 21.97
CA PRO A 100 20.49 6.38 22.32
C PRO A 100 20.62 5.93 23.78
N GLU A 101 20.88 4.65 24.00
CA GLU A 101 21.35 4.11 25.27
C GLU A 101 22.85 4.40 25.40
N GLY A 102 23.23 5.20 26.40
CA GLY A 102 24.64 5.39 26.72
C GLY A 102 24.98 6.80 27.16
N ALA A 103 24.32 7.29 28.21
CA ALA A 103 24.83 8.40 28.98
C ALA A 103 26.24 8.05 29.50
N GLU A 104 27.25 8.77 29.02
CA GLU A 104 28.64 8.62 29.44
C GLU A 104 28.79 9.03 30.91
N ARG A 105 28.73 8.05 31.82
CA ARG A 105 29.10 8.23 33.21
C ARG A 105 30.44 7.55 33.46
N ARG A 106 31.46 8.41 33.57
CA ARG A 106 32.83 8.19 34.06
C ARG A 106 32.91 7.12 35.15
N GLU A 107 33.95 6.29 35.09
CA GLU A 107 34.81 6.07 36.25
C GLU A 107 36.20 5.52 35.89
N ARG A 108 37.16 5.98 36.69
CA ARG A 108 38.61 5.82 36.59
C ARG A 108 39.02 4.35 36.63
N VAL A 109 40.05 3.98 35.87
CA VAL A 109 40.99 2.92 36.28
C VAL A 109 42.41 3.43 36.13
N GLY A 110 43.13 3.38 37.25
CA GLY A 110 44.52 3.78 37.40
C GLY A 110 45.45 2.88 36.59
N LYS A 111 46.47 3.54 36.03
CA LYS A 111 47.63 2.92 35.40
C LYS A 111 48.69 2.71 36.50
N THR A 112 48.99 1.46 36.81
CA THR A 112 50.30 1.05 37.32
C THR A 112 51.13 0.62 36.12
#